data_AF-A0A6P1C1X6-F1
#
_entry.id   AF-A0A6P1C1X6-F1
#
_cell.length_a   1.000
_cell.length_b   1.000
_cell.length_c   1.000
_cell.angle_alpha   90.00
_cell.angle_beta   90.00
_cell.angle_gamma   90.00
#
_symmetry.space_group_name_H-M   'P 1'
#
loop_
_entity.id
_entity.type
_entity.pdbx_description
1 polymer ?
#
loop_
_entity_poly.entity_id
_entity_poly.type
_entity_poly.pdbx_seq_one_letter_code
_entity_poly.pdbx_strand_id
1 'polypeptide(L)' 'SGGTVNVSSGGAIDHTTVSSGGMLNVLSGATAHNVSVSSGGTFNVAGAVTSNVAVFAGGTEIVSSGGS' A
#
# COMPACT_ATOMS: atom_id res chain seq x y z
N SER A 1 0.18 16.74 -8.30
CA SER A 1 -1.07 16.07 -7.88
C SER A 1 -0.72 14.66 -7.45
N GLY A 2 -1.34 14.17 -6.38
CA GLY A 2 -1.16 12.82 -5.87
C GLY A 2 -2.39 11.97 -6.15
N GLY A 3 -2.23 10.77 -6.70
CA GLY A 3 -3.32 9.83 -6.91
C GLY A 3 -3.58 8.98 -5.67
N THR A 4 -4.85 8.63 -5.43
CA THR A 4 -5.24 7.69 -4.38
C THR A 4 -5.84 6.45 -5.00
N VAL A 5 -5.35 5.29 -4.58
CA VAL A 5 -5.93 3.98 -4.92
C VAL A 5 -6.49 3.34 -3.65
N ASN A 6 -7.76 2.92 -3.70
CA ASN A 6 -8.41 2.16 -2.64
C ASN A 6 -8.68 0.74 -3.15
N VAL A 7 -8.07 -0.25 -2.53
CA VAL A 7 -8.33 -1.66 -2.78
C VAL A 7 -9.32 -2.15 -1.74
N SER A 8 -10.54 -2.42 -2.18
CA SER A 8 -11.64 -2.89 -1.33
C SER A 8 -11.60 -4.42 -1.16
N SER A 9 -12.39 -4.94 -0.21
CA SER A 9 -12.48 -6.38 0.07
C SER A 9 -12.66 -7.22 -1.18
N GLY A 10 -11.89 -8.31 -1.29
CA GLY A 10 -11.84 -9.20 -2.46
C GLY A 10 -11.03 -8.65 -3.64
N GLY A 11 -10.64 -7.37 -3.60
CA GLY A 11 -9.72 -6.77 -4.55
C GLY A 11 -8.27 -7.15 -4.26
N ALA A 12 -7.48 -7.21 -5.33
CA ALA A 12 -6.05 -7.45 -5.28
C ALA A 12 -5.32 -6.35 -6.07
N ILE A 13 -4.15 -5.96 -5.58
CA ILE A 13 -3.22 -5.11 -6.31
C ILE A 13 -1.84 -5.75 -6.34
N ASP A 14 -1.18 -5.68 -7.49
CA ASP A 14 0.15 -6.25 -7.69
C ASP A 14 1.12 -5.23 -8.32
N HIS A 15 2.42 -5.40 -8.04
CA HIS A 15 3.52 -4.65 -8.66
C HIS A 15 3.33 -3.12 -8.67
N THR A 16 2.93 -2.56 -7.52
CA THR A 16 2.60 -1.14 -7.41
C THR A 16 3.74 -0.32 -6.83
N THR A 17 4.01 0.82 -7.45
CA THR A 17 4.90 1.86 -6.89
C THR A 17 4.07 3.03 -6.39
N VAL A 18 4.19 3.36 -5.11
CA VAL A 18 3.60 4.54 -4.48
C VAL A 18 4.62 5.68 -4.51
N SER A 19 4.50 6.55 -5.50
CA SER A 19 5.38 7.70 -5.71
C SER A 19 5.00 8.90 -4.82
N SER A 20 5.83 9.95 -4.85
CA SER A 20 5.61 11.17 -4.07
C SER A 20 4.19 11.75 -4.25
N GLY A 21 3.50 11.97 -3.13
CA GLY A 21 2.11 12.44 -3.09
C GLY A 21 1.07 11.35 -3.36
N GLY A 22 1.47 10.15 -3.79
CA GLY A 22 0.59 9.02 -3.99
C GLY A 22 0.18 8.34 -2.68
N MET A 23 -1.03 7.78 -2.67
CA MET A 23 -1.55 7.01 -1.55
C MET A 23 -2.15 5.70 -2.03
N LEU A 24 -1.74 4.59 -1.41
CA LEU A 24 -2.33 3.27 -1.58
C LEU A 24 -3.01 2.85 -0.28
N ASN A 25 -4.31 2.57 -0.32
CA ASN A 25 -5.08 2.04 0.81
C ASN A 25 -5.51 0.61 0.49
N VAL A 26 -4.99 -0.37 1.23
CA VAL A 26 -5.43 -1.77 1.14
C VAL A 26 -6.35 -2.01 2.33
N LEU A 27 -7.66 -2.04 2.06
CA LEU A 27 -8.68 -2.15 3.09
C LEU A 27 -8.83 -3.59 3.60
N SER A 28 -9.55 -3.77 4.70
CA SER A 28 -9.82 -5.11 5.24
C SER A 28 -10.44 -6.03 4.19
N GLY A 29 -9.92 -7.26 4.10
CA GLY A 29 -10.31 -8.26 3.10
C GLY A 29 -9.70 -8.06 1.71
N ALA A 30 -8.92 -7.00 1.48
CA ALA A 30 -8.16 -6.80 0.24
C ALA A 30 -6.75 -7.38 0.36
N THR A 31 -6.08 -7.57 -0.78
CA THR A 31 -4.71 -8.05 -0.84
C THR A 31 -3.80 -7.12 -1.64
N ALA A 32 -2.54 -7.03 -1.21
CA ALA A 32 -1.46 -6.43 -1.96
C ALA A 32 -0.30 -7.41 -2.17
N HIS A 33 0.40 -7.24 -3.28
CA HIS A 33 1.55 -8.04 -3.66
C HIS A 33 2.64 -7.17 -4.29
N ASN A 34 3.87 -7.26 -3.78
CA ASN A 34 5.05 -6.60 -4.33
C ASN A 34 4.88 -5.07 -4.46
N VAL A 35 4.85 -4.38 -3.32
CA VAL A 35 4.63 -2.92 -3.23
C VAL A 35 5.95 -2.20 -2.97
N SER A 36 6.22 -1.12 -3.71
CA SER A 36 7.35 -0.21 -3.48
C SER A 36 6.85 1.17 -3.07
N VAL A 37 7.31 1.70 -1.93
CA VAL A 37 6.92 3.01 -1.41
C VAL A 37 8.11 3.97 -1.49
N SER A 38 8.03 4.94 -2.40
CA SER A 38 9.08 5.94 -2.63
C SER A 38 8.94 7.14 -1.70
N SER A 39 9.94 8.02 -1.69
CA SER A 39 9.94 9.24 -0.88
C SER A 39 8.67 10.08 -1.10
N GLY A 40 7.96 10.36 -0.01
CA GLY A 40 6.69 11.11 -0.01
C GLY A 40 5.47 10.29 -0.45
N GLY A 41 5.60 8.99 -0.72
CA GLY A 41 4.48 8.07 -0.94
C GLY A 41 3.96 7.48 0.37
N THR A 42 2.67 7.14 0.42
CA THR A 42 2.03 6.55 1.62
C THR A 42 1.30 5.25 1.29
N PHE A 43 1.59 4.19 2.03
CA PHE A 43 0.92 2.89 1.94
C PHE A 43 0.21 2.57 3.26
N ASN A 44 -1.13 2.54 3.25
CA ASN A 44 -1.96 2.19 4.41
C ASN A 44 -2.48 0.76 4.28
N VAL A 45 -2.20 -0.08 5.28
CA VAL A 45 -2.47 -1.53 5.28
C VAL A 45 -3.46 -1.88 6.39
N ALA A 46 -4.69 -2.21 5.99
CA ALA A 46 -5.70 -2.83 6.85
C ALA A 46 -6.12 -4.24 6.35
N GLY A 47 -5.71 -4.61 5.13
CA GLY A 47 -5.83 -5.96 4.55
C GLY A 47 -4.50 -6.72 4.59
N ALA A 48 -4.34 -7.71 3.71
CA ALA A 48 -3.18 -8.58 3.73
C ALA A 48 -2.13 -8.18 2.67
N VAL A 49 -0.85 -8.16 3.05
CA VAL A 49 0.27 -8.12 2.14
C VAL A 49 0.80 -9.55 1.97
N THR A 50 0.68 -10.07 0.76
CA THR A 50 0.98 -11.48 0.47
C THR A 50 2.43 -11.72 0.04
N SER A 51 3.25 -10.67 -0.05
CA SER A 51 4.63 -10.70 -0.56
C SER A 51 5.40 -9.45 -0.10
N ASN A 52 6.56 -9.19 -0.69
CA ASN A 52 7.47 -8.14 -0.27
C ASN A 52 6.85 -6.73 -0.33
N VAL A 53 7.17 -5.91 0.68
CA VAL A 53 7.04 -4.45 0.64
C VAL A 53 8.43 -3.85 0.75
N ALA A 54 8.77 -2.93 -0.14
CA ALA A 54 9.99 -2.15 -0.10
C ALA A 54 9.65 -0.69 0.24
N VAL A 55 9.96 -0.25 1.46
CA VAL A 55 9.81 1.15 1.87
C VAL A 55 11.16 1.84 1.77
N PHE A 56 11.31 2.75 0.80
CA PHE A 56 12.53 3.51 0.60
C PHE A 56 12.60 4.73 1.52
N ALA A 57 13.76 5.37 1.60
CA ALA A 57 13.96 6.56 2.43
C ALA A 57 12.91 7.64 2.14
N GLY A 58 12.19 8.08 3.18
CA GLY A 58 11.10 9.06 3.09
C GLY A 58 9.74 8.51 2.64
N GLY A 59 9.64 7.22 2.31
CA GLY A 59 8.36 6.54 2.13
C GLY A 59 7.73 6.19 3.47
N THR A 60 6.40 6.06 3.51
CA THR A 60 5.66 5.72 4.73
C THR A 60 4.76 4.53 4.51
N GLU A 61 4.90 3.50 5.34
CA GLU A 61 3.95 2.39 5.47
C GLU A 61 3.28 2.46 6.85
N ILE A 62 1.95 2.35 6.88
CA ILE A 62 1.13 2.40 8.09
C ILE A 62 0.30 1.13 8.15
N VAL A 63 0.62 0.24 9.09
CA VAL A 63 -0.12 -1.01 9.31
C VAL A 63 -1.13 -0.80 10.45
N SER A 64 -2.42 -0.91 10.11
CA SER A 64 -3.56 -0.79 11.04
C SER A 64 -3.96 -2.16 11.59
N SER A 65 -4.87 -2.19 12.58
CA SER A 65 -5.36 -3.47 13.13
C SER A 65 -5.98 -4.36 12.04
N GLY A 66 -5.53 -5.62 11.98
CA GLY A 66 -5.96 -6.58 10.95
C GLY A 66 -5.09 -6.56 9.69
N GLY A 67 -4.19 -5.58 9.54
CA GLY A 67 -3.11 -5.65 8.56
C GLY A 67 -2.14 -6.78 8.89
N SER A 68 -1.72 -7.54 7.88
CA SER A 68 -0.80 -8.68 8.01
C SER A 68 0.19 -8.75 6.87
#